data_AF-A0A0D8XAQ5-F1
#
_entry.id   AF-A0A0D8XAQ5-F1
#
_cell.length_a   1.000
_cell.length_b   1.000
_cell.length_c   1.000
_cell.angle_alpha   90.00
_cell.angle_beta   90.00
_cell.angle_gamma   90.00
#
_symmetry.space_group_name_H-M   'P 1'
#
loop_
_entity.id
_entity.type
_entity.pdbx_description
1 polymer ?
#
loop_
_entity_poly.entity_id
_entity_poly.type
_entity_poly.pdbx_seq_one_letter_code
_entity_poly.pdbx_strand_id
1 'polypeptide(L)'
;MEGVLKRTMIIKIWLTFVTSRFVFYKHMFWELYHYVEQVHCGRYVHGHALMHHMTEPSHAMSLSLADLSVWCYACEAYVHNERLVPAKSAAHLSKFGEATSQ
;
A
#
# COMPACT_ATOMS: atom_id res chain seq x y z
N MET A 1 33.08 3.62 25.27
CA MET A 1 32.70 4.89 24.62
C MET A 1 32.12 4.56 23.24
N GLU A 2 30.85 4.15 23.14
CA GLU A 2 30.17 3.97 21.86
C GLU A 2 28.68 4.23 22.06
N GLY A 3 28.27 5.51 21.99
CA GLY A 3 26.92 5.89 22.42
C GLY A 3 26.52 7.30 22.05
N VAL A 4 26.77 7.74 20.81
CA VAL A 4 26.30 9.07 20.34
C VAL A 4 25.78 9.06 18.89
N LEU A 5 26.06 8.04 18.08
CA LEU A 5 25.71 8.06 16.64
C LEU A 5 24.30 7.56 16.25
N LYS A 6 23.50 6.99 17.17
CA LYS A 6 22.16 6.48 16.82
C LYS A 6 21.00 7.47 17.05
N ARG A 7 21.21 8.59 17.76
CA ARG A 7 20.12 9.53 18.09
C ARG A 7 19.86 10.58 17.01
N THR A 8 20.84 10.91 16.19
CA THR A 8 20.70 11.99 15.18
C THR A 8 19.93 11.55 13.94
N MET A 9 19.86 10.25 13.65
CA MET A 9 19.13 9.72 12.49
C MET A 9 17.61 9.63 12.72
N ILE A 10 17.18 9.52 13.97
CA ILE A 10 15.76 9.43 14.35
C ILE A 10 15.06 10.79 14.14
N ILE A 11 15.74 11.91 14.44
CA ILE A 11 15.13 13.24 14.37
C ILE A 11 14.91 13.71 12.91
N LYS A 12 15.75 13.27 11.97
CA LYS A 12 15.60 13.66 10.55
C LYS A 12 14.45 12.95 9.82
N ILE A 13 14.01 11.79 10.31
CA ILE A 13 12.88 11.05 9.70
C ILE A 13 11.53 11.73 9.98
N TRP A 14 11.42 12.48 11.08
CA TRP A 14 10.15 13.13 11.46
C TRP A 14 9.87 14.46 10.77
N LEU A 15 10.87 15.08 10.13
CA LEU A 15 10.74 16.45 9.57
C LEU A 15 10.73 16.52 8.04
N THR A 16 10.98 15.41 7.34
CA THR A 16 10.76 15.30 5.90
C THR A 16 9.56 14.39 5.67
N PHE A 17 8.60 14.84 4.86
CA PHE A 17 7.36 14.16 4.45
C PHE A 17 6.07 14.55 5.21
N VAL A 18 5.86 15.87 5.36
CA VAL A 18 4.52 16.49 5.49
C VAL A 18 3.99 16.95 4.12
N THR A 19 4.49 16.41 3.00
CA THR A 19 3.98 16.73 1.65
C THR A 19 3.83 15.46 0.81
N SER A 20 2.61 15.24 0.32
CA SER A 20 2.19 14.25 -0.69
C SER A 20 2.03 12.78 -0.24
N ARG A 21 0.78 12.43 0.06
CA ARG A 21 0.09 11.13 -0.06
C ARG A 21 0.89 9.89 -0.57
N PHE A 22 1.86 9.32 0.16
CA PHE A 22 2.45 8.03 -0.27
C PHE A 22 2.90 7.11 0.89
N VAL A 23 2.06 6.08 1.09
CA VAL A 23 2.28 4.64 1.42
C VAL A 23 3.32 4.23 2.46
N PHE A 24 2.83 3.56 3.51
CA PHE A 24 3.53 2.55 4.30
C PHE A 24 2.67 1.27 4.31
N TYR A 25 3.28 0.09 4.35
CA TYR A 25 3.43 -0.73 5.56
C TYR A 25 4.35 -1.91 5.27
N LYS A 26 5.35 -2.06 6.13
CA LYS A 26 6.20 -3.25 6.26
C LYS A 26 5.51 -4.13 7.31
N HIS A 27 5.25 -5.39 6.97
CA HIS A 27 4.68 -6.48 7.79
C HIS A 27 3.16 -6.70 7.72
N MET A 28 2.76 -7.73 6.96
CA MET A 28 1.66 -8.61 7.38
C MET A 28 1.91 -10.07 6.94
N PHE A 29 2.24 -10.92 7.92
CA PHE A 29 2.22 -12.41 7.95
C PHE A 29 0.76 -12.89 7.74
N TRP A 30 0.35 -14.03 7.13
CA TRP A 30 1.00 -15.30 6.72
C TRP A 30 0.10 -16.07 5.71
N GLU A 31 0.72 -17.01 4.97
CA GLU A 31 0.16 -18.15 4.20
C GLU A 31 -0.60 -17.89 2.87
N LEU A 32 0.10 -18.15 1.77
CA LEU A 32 -0.41 -18.67 0.48
C LEU A 32 -1.20 -17.75 -0.48
N TYR A 33 -0.82 -16.50 -0.72
CA TYR A 33 -1.06 -15.86 -2.03
C TYR A 33 0.10 -14.92 -2.35
N HIS A 34 0.65 -14.98 -3.56
CA HIS A 34 1.65 -14.02 -4.03
C HIS A 34 1.10 -12.59 -3.92
N TYR A 35 1.41 -11.90 -2.82
CA TYR A 35 1.08 -10.49 -2.63
C TYR A 35 2.36 -9.71 -2.91
N VAL A 36 2.48 -9.21 -4.14
CA VAL A 36 3.62 -8.38 -4.52
C VAL A 36 3.37 -6.95 -4.07
N GLU A 37 4.15 -6.53 -3.07
CA GLU A 37 4.08 -5.25 -2.36
C GLU A 37 4.74 -4.11 -3.15
N GLN A 38 4.45 -3.98 -4.44
CA GLN A 38 4.97 -2.85 -5.23
C GLN A 38 3.98 -1.69 -5.23
N VAL A 39 4.50 -0.49 -4.97
CA VAL A 39 3.72 0.74 -4.95
C VAL A 39 3.93 1.47 -6.25
N HIS A 40 2.83 1.74 -6.94
CA HIS A 40 2.83 2.44 -8.22
C HIS A 40 1.80 3.57 -8.23
N CYS A 41 2.05 4.59 -9.06
CA CYS A 41 1.08 5.66 -9.26
C CYS A 41 -0.10 5.17 -10.13
N GLY A 42 -1.27 5.77 -9.90
CA GLY A 42 -2.49 5.43 -10.63
C GLY A 42 -2.47 5.88 -12.09
N ARG A 43 -3.49 5.44 -12.86
CA ARG A 43 -3.65 5.74 -14.30
C ARG A 43 -3.68 7.23 -14.65
N TYR A 44 -4.16 8.08 -13.74
CA TYR A 44 -4.29 9.52 -13.95
C TYR A 44 -3.05 10.33 -13.55
N VAL A 45 -1.99 9.66 -13.09
CA VAL A 45 -0.70 10.29 -12.76
C VAL A 45 0.33 9.93 -13.84
N HIS A 46 0.98 8.77 -13.75
CA HIS A 46 1.87 8.24 -14.80
C HIS A 46 1.53 6.80 -15.20
N GLY A 47 0.48 6.20 -14.63
CA GLY A 47 0.01 4.87 -15.04
C GLY A 47 0.95 3.72 -14.70
N HIS A 48 1.89 3.88 -13.78
CA HIS A 48 2.83 2.81 -13.42
C HIS A 48 2.14 1.54 -12.91
N ALA A 49 0.98 1.65 -12.25
CA ALA A 49 0.25 0.47 -11.78
C ALA A 49 -0.32 -0.36 -12.95
N LEU A 50 -0.71 0.30 -14.05
CA LEU A 50 -1.12 -0.38 -15.28
C LEU A 50 0.07 -1.03 -15.97
N MET A 51 1.21 -0.32 -16.07
CA MET A 51 2.44 -0.88 -16.64
C MET A 51 2.91 -2.10 -15.86
N HIS A 52 2.84 -2.05 -14.53
CA HIS A 52 3.17 -3.18 -13.67
C HIS A 52 2.30 -4.40 -13.98
N HIS A 53 0.99 -4.23 -14.12
CA HIS A 53 0.09 -5.31 -14.53
C HIS A 53 0.44 -5.86 -15.92
N MET A 54 0.81 -5.01 -16.88
CA MET A 54 1.21 -5.45 -18.22
C MET A 54 2.51 -6.27 -18.20
N THR A 55 3.46 -5.93 -17.32
CA THR A 55 4.71 -6.68 -17.16
C THR A 55 4.55 -7.95 -16.32
N GLU A 56 3.62 -7.94 -15.37
CA GLU A 56 3.32 -9.04 -14.45
C GLU A 56 1.80 -9.30 -14.42
N PRO A 57 1.26 -10.04 -15.41
CA PRO A 57 -0.19 -10.24 -15.54
C PRO A 57 -0.83 -10.96 -14.35
N SER A 58 -0.04 -11.69 -13.57
CA SER A 58 -0.45 -12.32 -12.29
C SER A 58 -0.88 -11.29 -11.24
N HIS A 59 -0.40 -10.04 -11.32
CA HIS A 59 -0.77 -8.94 -10.44
C HIS A 59 -1.91 -8.12 -11.06
N ALA A 60 -3.09 -8.74 -11.14
CA ALA A 60 -4.26 -8.14 -11.77
C ALA A 60 -5.00 -7.12 -10.87
N MET A 61 -4.70 -7.04 -9.58
CA MET A 61 -5.43 -6.20 -8.62
C MET A 61 -4.54 -5.13 -7.99
N SER A 62 -5.09 -3.93 -7.82
CA SER A 62 -4.45 -2.84 -7.10
C SER A 62 -5.39 -2.24 -6.06
N LEU A 63 -4.86 -1.94 -4.86
CA LEU A 63 -5.57 -1.24 -3.79
C LEU A 63 -5.25 0.25 -3.87
N SER A 64 -6.27 1.08 -4.03
CA SER A 64 -6.15 2.53 -4.00
C SER A 64 -5.98 3.01 -2.57
N LEU A 65 -4.93 3.80 -2.32
CA LEU A 65 -4.70 4.38 -1.00
C LEU A 65 -5.45 5.69 -0.79
N ALA A 66 -6.07 6.23 -1.83
CA ALA A 66 -6.91 7.41 -1.72
C ALA A 66 -8.22 7.11 -0.98
N ASP A 67 -8.82 5.96 -1.25
CA ASP A 67 -10.18 5.60 -0.84
C ASP A 67 -10.33 4.11 -0.44
N LEU A 68 -9.26 3.33 -0.44
CA LEU A 68 -9.26 1.89 -0.11
C LEU A 68 -10.11 1.03 -1.07
N SER A 69 -10.45 1.56 -2.24
CA SER A 69 -11.09 0.79 -3.32
C SER A 69 -10.09 -0.16 -3.97
N VAL A 70 -10.56 -1.31 -4.46
CA VAL A 70 -9.71 -2.28 -5.19
C VAL A 70 -10.13 -2.29 -6.64
N TRP A 71 -9.17 -2.12 -7.54
CA TRP A 71 -9.36 -2.19 -8.99
C TRP A 71 -8.77 -3.48 -9.54
N CYS A 72 -9.55 -4.23 -10.33
CA CYS A 72 -9.08 -5.37 -11.11
C CYS A 72 -8.83 -4.94 -12.55
N TYR A 73 -7.59 -5.00 -13.02
CA TYR A 73 -7.21 -4.69 -14.39
C TYR A 73 -7.78 -5.70 -15.40
N ALA A 74 -7.76 -6.99 -15.08
CA ALA A 74 -8.32 -8.02 -15.97
C ALA A 74 -9.85 -7.94 -16.12
N CYS A 75 -10.52 -7.46 -15.07
CA CYS A 75 -11.98 -7.34 -15.02
C CYS A 75 -12.47 -5.96 -15.48
N GLU A 76 -11.56 -4.99 -15.59
CA GLU A 76 -11.85 -3.57 -15.78
C GLU A 76 -12.93 -3.02 -14.83
N ALA A 77 -12.90 -3.46 -13.57
CA ALA A 77 -13.95 -3.17 -12.60
C ALA A 77 -13.41 -3.00 -11.17
N TYR A 78 -14.15 -2.25 -10.36
CA TYR A 78 -13.96 -2.22 -8.91
C TYR A 78 -14.46 -3.53 -8.29
N VAL A 79 -13.65 -4.13 -7.44
CA VAL A 79 -13.96 -5.42 -6.81
C VAL A 79 -14.15 -5.25 -5.32
N HIS A 80 -15.25 -5.84 -4.83
CA HIS A 80 -15.50 -6.04 -3.42
C HIS A 80 -15.68 -7.53 -3.16
N ASN A 81 -14.88 -8.09 -2.24
CA ASN A 81 -14.92 -9.49 -1.88
C ASN A 81 -14.41 -9.66 -0.45
N GLU A 82 -14.97 -10.59 0.30
CA GLU A 82 -14.57 -10.88 1.68
C GLU A 82 -13.09 -11.23 1.80
N ARG A 83 -12.50 -11.85 0.77
CA ARG A 83 -11.05 -12.16 0.74
C ARG A 83 -10.16 -10.92 0.72
N LEU A 84 -10.69 -9.77 0.35
CA LEU A 84 -9.98 -8.49 0.32
C LEU A 84 -10.12 -7.71 1.65
N VAL A 85 -11.00 -8.15 2.55
CA VAL A 85 -11.22 -7.52 3.85
C VAL A 85 -9.93 -7.40 4.68
N PRO A 86 -9.08 -8.44 4.80
CA PRO A 86 -7.86 -8.32 5.59
C PRO A 86 -6.92 -7.24 5.06
N ALA A 87 -6.75 -7.17 3.74
CA ALA A 87 -5.90 -6.16 3.10
C ALA A 87 -6.47 -4.74 3.27
N LYS A 88 -7.78 -4.56 3.08
CA LYS A 88 -8.46 -3.26 3.29
C LYS A 88 -8.39 -2.81 4.74
N SER A 89 -8.58 -3.74 5.69
CA SER A 89 -8.54 -3.44 7.13
C SER A 89 -7.13 -3.05 7.58
N ALA A 90 -6.11 -3.75 7.08
CA ALA A 90 -4.71 -3.40 7.32
C ALA A 90 -4.37 -2.01 6.75
N ALA A 91 -4.83 -1.71 5.54
CA ALA A 91 -4.65 -0.40 4.92
C ALA A 91 -5.45 0.71 5.64
N HIS A 92 -6.62 0.41 6.17
CA HIS A 92 -7.41 1.32 6.99
C HIS A 92 -6.70 1.66 8.29
N LEU A 93 -6.28 0.64 9.04
CA LEU A 93 -5.53 0.80 10.28
C LEU A 93 -4.24 1.59 10.06
N SER A 94 -3.52 1.28 8.98
CA SER A 94 -2.34 2.01 8.53
C SER A 94 -2.61 3.49 8.27
N LYS A 95 -3.70 3.79 7.57
CA LYS A 95 -4.02 5.15 7.11
C LYS A 95 -4.63 6.02 8.20
N PHE A 96 -5.46 5.45 9.06
CA PHE A 96 -6.30 6.19 10.00
C PHE A 96 -5.94 5.94 11.47
N GLY A 97 -5.15 4.89 11.77
CA GLY A 97 -4.81 4.53 13.15
C GLY A 97 -5.95 3.85 13.92
N GLU A 98 -7.03 3.47 13.25
CA GLU A 98 -8.21 2.84 13.84
C GLU A 98 -8.63 1.58 13.06
N ALA A 99 -9.19 0.61 13.79
CA ALA A 99 -9.71 -0.61 13.19
C ALA A 99 -10.98 -0.30 12.38
N THR A 100 -11.15 -0.98 11.24
CA THR A 100 -12.39 -0.86 10.47
C THR A 100 -13.55 -1.42 11.28
N SER A 101 -14.55 -0.60 11.57
CA SER A 101 -15.83 -1.06 12.11
C SER A 101 -16.61 -1.72 10.98
N GLN A 102 -16.51 -3.04 10.88
CA GLN A 102 -17.22 -3.83 9.87
C GLN A 102 -18.64 -4.14 10.32
#